data_AF-A0A397J3T9-F1
#
_entry.id   AF-A0A397J3T9-F1
#
_cell.length_a   1.000
_cell.length_b   1.000
_cell.length_c   1.000
_cell.angle_alpha   90.00
_cell.angle_beta   90.00
_cell.angle_gamma   90.00
#
_symmetry.space_group_name_H-M   'P 1'
#
loop_
_entity.id
_entity.type
_entity.pdbx_description
1 polymer ?
#
loop_
_entity_poly.entity_id
_entity_poly.type
_entity_poly.pdbx_seq_one_letter_code
_entity_poly.pdbx_strand_id
1 'polypeptide(L)'
;MIKGFDQFLKCFNNFLENILEIKDIKECDIIIYGTTTLENGSIIRAKNKFHDKPWFSNVAILMDSNESSDYQSDEGLYYGKILLMAKIEIKEKSPLNLALVQWYDFKFQKNSYLYNCSLLKLEIILYIHQ
;
A
#
# COMPACT_ATOMS: atom_id res chain seq x y z
N MET A 1 -3.01 2.95 -17.89
CA MET A 1 -3.45 1.83 -17.03
C MET A 1 -2.39 1.68 -15.94
N ILE A 2 -2.75 1.83 -14.67
CA ILE A 2 -1.79 1.84 -13.55
C ILE A 2 -1.32 0.39 -13.35
N LYS A 3 -0.04 0.08 -13.62
CA LYS A 3 0.48 -1.31 -13.58
C LYS A 3 0.22 -2.06 -12.26
N GLY A 4 0.00 -1.36 -11.15
CA GLY A 4 -0.36 -1.99 -9.87
C GLY A 4 -1.83 -2.37 -9.72
N PHE A 5 -2.71 -1.93 -10.61
CA PHE A 5 -4.14 -2.24 -10.49
C PHE A 5 -4.41 -3.73 -10.78
N ASP A 6 -3.65 -4.33 -11.70
CA ASP A 6 -3.75 -5.77 -11.98
C ASP A 6 -3.33 -6.61 -10.76
N GLN A 7 -2.30 -6.17 -10.04
CA GLN A 7 -1.86 -6.80 -8.78
C GLN A 7 -2.91 -6.63 -7.67
N PHE A 8 -3.49 -5.44 -7.53
CA PHE A 8 -4.60 -5.19 -6.60
C PHE A 8 -5.78 -6.13 -6.89
N LEU A 9 -6.18 -6.21 -8.16
CA LEU A 9 -7.27 -7.10 -8.59
C LEU A 9 -6.94 -8.56 -8.28
N LYS A 10 -5.70 -9.00 -8.53
CA LYS A 10 -5.26 -10.36 -8.19
C LYS A 10 -5.36 -10.64 -6.69
N CYS A 11 -4.85 -9.73 -5.84
CA CYS A 11 -4.93 -9.87 -4.38
C CYS A 11 -6.38 -9.85 -3.89
N PHE A 12 -7.19 -8.94 -4.43
CA PHE A 12 -8.60 -8.83 -4.10
C PHE A 12 -9.35 -10.10 -4.51
N ASN A 13 -9.09 -10.64 -5.69
CA ASN A 13 -9.68 -11.90 -6.14
C ASN A 13 -9.25 -13.09 -5.26
N ASN A 14 -7.97 -13.19 -4.89
CA ASN A 14 -7.50 -14.24 -3.96
C ASN A 14 -8.18 -14.14 -2.59
N PHE A 15 -8.39 -12.93 -2.09
CA PHE A 15 -9.18 -12.71 -0.87
C PHE A 15 -10.64 -13.15 -1.04
N LEU A 16 -11.27 -12.81 -2.17
CA LEU A 16 -12.63 -13.26 -2.50
C LEU A 16 -12.71 -14.78 -2.62
N GLU A 17 -11.71 -15.46 -3.20
CA GLU A 17 -11.66 -16.92 -3.28
C GLU A 17 -11.59 -17.56 -1.89
N ASN A 18 -10.73 -17.06 -1.00
CA ASN A 18 -10.66 -17.52 0.40
C ASN A 18 -11.97 -17.31 1.18
N ILE A 19 -12.75 -16.31 0.78
CA ILE A 19 -14.07 -15.98 1.31
C ILE A 19 -15.13 -16.94 0.77
N LEU A 20 -15.08 -17.27 -0.52
CA LEU A 20 -16.05 -18.14 -1.19
C LEU A 20 -16.00 -19.59 -0.70
N GLU A 21 -14.91 -20.02 -0.05
CA GLU A 21 -14.84 -21.30 0.66
C GLU A 21 -15.79 -21.36 1.89
N ILE A 22 -16.20 -20.20 2.41
CA ILE A 22 -17.19 -20.11 3.48
C ILE A 22 -18.58 -20.22 2.86
N LYS A 23 -19.26 -21.33 3.12
CA LYS A 23 -20.70 -21.44 2.85
C LYS A 23 -21.41 -20.50 3.82
N ASP A 24 -22.22 -19.57 3.29
CA ASP A 24 -23.12 -18.65 4.02
C ASP A 24 -22.64 -17.22 4.36
N ILE A 25 -21.75 -16.62 3.56
CA ILE A 25 -21.54 -15.16 3.67
C ILE A 25 -22.76 -14.42 3.16
N LYS A 26 -23.48 -13.76 4.07
CA LYS A 26 -24.69 -12.98 3.72
C LYS A 26 -24.38 -11.54 3.34
N GLU A 27 -23.33 -10.97 3.93
CA GLU A 27 -23.04 -9.53 3.85
C GLU A 27 -21.53 -9.30 4.06
N CYS A 28 -20.98 -8.34 3.32
CA CYS A 28 -19.58 -7.95 3.36
C CYS A 28 -19.51 -6.43 3.26
N ASP A 29 -18.89 -5.79 4.24
CA ASP A 29 -18.72 -4.35 4.27
C ASP A 29 -17.32 -3.97 3.78
N ILE A 30 -17.27 -3.07 2.81
CA ILE A 30 -16.01 -2.50 2.33
C ILE A 30 -15.99 -1.01 2.70
N ILE A 31 -15.12 -0.66 3.65
CA ILE A 31 -14.96 0.70 4.16
C ILE A 31 -13.71 1.31 3.56
N ILE A 32 -13.84 2.41 2.82
CA ILE A 32 -12.72 3.13 2.22
C ILE A 32 -12.37 4.35 3.08
N TYR A 33 -11.12 4.44 3.52
CA TYR A 33 -10.64 5.55 4.34
C TYR A 33 -9.88 6.57 3.51
N GLY A 34 -10.29 7.84 3.62
CA GLY A 34 -9.50 8.97 3.10
C GLY A 34 -8.27 9.27 3.96
N THR A 35 -8.37 9.02 5.27
CA THR A 35 -7.35 9.28 6.28
C THR A 35 -7.46 8.27 7.43
N THR A 36 -6.35 7.90 8.06
CA THR A 36 -6.33 7.07 9.28
C THR A 36 -5.20 7.51 10.21
N THR A 37 -5.30 7.16 11.48
CA THR A 37 -4.29 7.40 12.51
C THR A 37 -3.68 6.06 12.90
N LEU A 38 -2.36 5.95 12.81
CA LEU A 38 -1.60 4.80 13.28
C LEU A 38 -1.50 4.77 14.81
N GLU A 39 -1.14 3.63 15.38
CA GLU A 39 -0.94 3.45 16.82
C GLU A 39 0.10 4.43 17.40
N ASN A 40 1.12 4.77 16.61
CA ASN A 40 2.15 5.75 17.00
C ASN A 40 1.68 7.22 16.90
N GLY A 41 0.39 7.47 16.62
CA GLY A 41 -0.20 8.79 16.46
C GLY A 41 0.03 9.44 15.08
N SER A 42 0.78 8.81 14.18
CA SER A 42 1.01 9.33 12.83
C SER A 42 -0.25 9.26 11.98
N ILE A 43 -0.50 10.27 11.15
CA ILE A 43 -1.68 10.31 10.28
C ILE A 43 -1.29 9.95 8.84
N ILE A 44 -1.89 8.88 8.33
CA ILE A 44 -1.80 8.48 6.92
C ILE A 44 -2.99 9.03 6.15
N ARG A 45 -2.76 9.53 4.93
CA ARG A 45 -3.78 10.09 4.05
C ARG A 45 -3.66 9.50 2.65
N ALA A 46 -4.77 8.90 2.18
CA ALA A 46 -4.94 8.44 0.81
C ALA A 46 -5.63 9.51 -0.07
N LYS A 47 -6.39 10.43 0.55
CA LYS A 47 -7.04 11.53 -0.17
C LYS A 47 -5.99 12.42 -0.82
N ASN A 48 -6.04 12.56 -2.14
CA ASN A 48 -5.01 13.24 -2.94
C ASN A 48 -5.02 14.78 -2.84
N LYS A 49 -6.01 15.39 -2.19
CA LYS A 49 -6.17 16.85 -2.10
C LYS A 49 -6.74 17.31 -0.77
N PHE A 50 -6.27 18.48 -0.32
CA PHE A 50 -6.80 19.24 0.80
C PHE A 50 -6.64 20.73 0.53
N HIS A 51 -7.74 21.48 0.63
CA HIS A 51 -7.80 22.87 0.16
C HIS A 51 -7.19 23.04 -1.25
N ASP A 52 -7.59 22.16 -2.17
CA ASP A 52 -7.12 22.09 -3.56
C ASP A 52 -5.62 21.88 -3.79
N LYS A 53 -4.84 21.70 -2.71
CA LYS A 53 -3.42 21.37 -2.79
C LYS A 53 -3.23 19.85 -2.74
N PRO A 54 -2.31 19.29 -3.55
CA PRO A 54 -1.90 17.91 -3.40
C PRO A 54 -1.43 17.65 -1.97
N TRP A 55 -2.10 16.75 -1.28
CA TRP A 55 -1.67 16.29 0.04
C TRP A 55 -1.77 14.77 0.03
N PHE A 56 -0.66 14.09 0.27
CA PHE A 56 -0.60 12.64 0.39
C PHE A 56 0.46 12.30 1.44
N SER A 57 0.35 11.11 2.03
CA SER A 57 1.39 10.60 2.92
C SER A 57 2.38 9.78 2.12
N ASN A 58 3.65 10.19 2.16
CA ASN A 58 4.75 9.30 1.85
C ASN A 58 5.00 8.41 3.06
N VAL A 59 5.25 7.13 2.82
CA VAL A 59 5.49 6.11 3.85
C VAL A 59 6.82 5.43 3.58
N ALA A 60 7.50 5.05 4.65
CA ALA A 60 8.57 4.06 4.59
C ALA A 60 7.95 2.69 4.87
N ILE A 61 8.34 1.69 4.09
CA ILE A 61 7.77 0.35 4.10
C ILE A 61 8.89 -0.64 4.31
N LEU A 62 8.65 -1.60 5.19
CA LEU A 62 9.49 -2.78 5.33
C LEU A 62 8.96 -3.85 4.39
N MET A 63 9.74 -4.20 3.38
CA MET A 63 9.34 -5.22 2.40
C MET A 63 9.68 -6.62 2.92
N ASP A 64 8.93 -7.63 2.48
CA ASP A 64 9.29 -9.02 2.73
C ASP A 64 10.66 -9.33 2.12
N SER A 65 11.50 -10.05 2.86
CA SER A 65 12.86 -10.37 2.42
C SER A 65 12.91 -11.14 1.10
N ASN A 66 11.87 -11.91 0.78
CA ASN A 66 11.78 -12.68 -0.47
C ASN A 66 11.49 -11.80 -1.70
N GLU A 67 10.85 -10.65 -1.52
CA GLU A 67 10.56 -9.68 -2.58
C GLU A 67 11.60 -8.55 -2.64
N SER A 68 12.43 -8.43 -1.60
CA SER A 68 13.41 -7.36 -1.42
C SER A 68 14.57 -7.37 -2.44
N SER A 69 14.88 -8.52 -3.05
CA SER A 69 16.04 -8.69 -3.93
C SER A 69 15.96 -7.89 -5.23
N ASP A 70 14.74 -7.56 -5.65
CA ASP A 70 14.48 -6.91 -6.93
C ASP A 70 14.56 -5.37 -6.84
N TYR A 71 14.69 -4.82 -5.62
CA TYR A 71 14.60 -3.38 -5.35
C TYR A 71 15.75 -2.89 -4.46
N GLN A 72 16.11 -1.62 -4.60
CA GLN A 72 17.07 -0.99 -3.72
C GLN A 72 16.39 -0.37 -2.50
N SER A 73 16.98 -0.55 -1.33
CA SER A 73 16.49 0.01 -0.07
C SER A 73 17.39 1.10 0.48
N ASP A 74 16.79 2.00 1.25
CA ASP A 74 17.46 3.00 2.08
C ASP A 74 17.54 2.45 3.50
N GLU A 75 18.68 1.87 3.87
CA GLU A 75 18.86 1.20 5.17
C GLU A 75 17.79 0.13 5.45
N GLY A 76 17.33 -0.59 4.42
CA GLY A 76 16.27 -1.59 4.52
C GLY A 76 14.84 -1.05 4.39
N LEU A 77 14.68 0.26 4.22
CA LEU A 77 13.39 0.92 3.99
C LEU A 77 13.13 1.18 2.51
N TYR A 78 11.88 1.03 2.12
CA TYR A 78 11.39 1.35 0.79
C TYR A 78 10.39 2.50 0.86
N TYR A 79 10.42 3.39 -0.13
CA TYR A 79 9.55 4.55 -0.13
C TYR A 79 8.29 4.29 -0.94
N GLY A 80 7.15 4.74 -0.43
CA GLY A 80 5.90 4.62 -1.15
C GLY A 80 4.92 5.74 -0.84
N LYS A 81 3.89 5.82 -1.64
CA LYS A 81 2.77 6.75 -1.51
C LYS A 81 1.47 5.97 -1.40
N ILE A 82 0.70 6.25 -0.36
CA ILE A 82 -0.62 5.63 -0.19
C ILE A 82 -1.60 6.23 -1.20
N LEU A 83 -2.29 5.35 -1.94
CA LEU A 83 -3.33 5.72 -2.92
C LEU A 83 -4.74 5.32 -2.46
N LEU A 84 -4.87 4.23 -1.70
CA LEU A 84 -6.14 3.73 -1.15
C LEU A 84 -5.88 3.08 0.19
N MET A 85 -6.83 3.21 1.10
CA MET A 85 -6.90 2.41 2.32
C MET A 85 -8.32 1.87 2.41
N ALA A 86 -8.46 0.56 2.62
CA ALA A 86 -9.74 -0.09 2.73
C ALA A 86 -9.72 -1.09 3.89
N LYS A 87 -10.85 -1.26 4.55
CA LYS A 87 -11.10 -2.34 5.50
C LYS A 87 -12.25 -3.16 4.97
N ILE A 88 -12.08 -4.47 4.93
CA ILE A 88 -13.11 -5.40 4.52
C ILE A 88 -13.55 -6.18 5.76
N GLU A 89 -14.83 -6.11 6.07
CA GLU A 89 -15.42 -6.74 7.25
C GLU A 89 -16.46 -7.78 6.83
N ILE A 90 -16.32 -8.98 7.38
CA ILE A 90 -17.25 -10.10 7.21
C ILE A 90 -17.50 -10.65 8.60
N LYS A 91 -18.76 -10.85 8.99
CA LYS A 91 -19.13 -11.23 10.36
C LYS A 91 -18.42 -12.50 10.84
N GLU A 92 -18.18 -13.43 9.93
CA GLU A 92 -17.59 -14.74 10.19
C GLU A 92 -16.05 -14.75 10.17
N LYS A 93 -15.39 -13.63 9.84
CA LYS A 93 -13.92 -13.53 9.69
C LYS A 93 -13.35 -12.31 10.40
N SER A 94 -12.05 -12.37 10.65
CA SER A 94 -11.30 -11.19 11.06
C SER A 94 -11.34 -10.14 9.95
N PRO A 95 -11.45 -8.84 10.28
CA PRO A 95 -11.41 -7.78 9.28
C PRO A 95 -10.07 -7.79 8.56
N LEU A 96 -10.09 -7.55 7.25
CA LEU A 96 -8.88 -7.39 6.45
C LEU A 96 -8.64 -5.90 6.19
N ASN A 97 -7.49 -5.40 6.63
CA ASN A 97 -7.03 -4.05 6.28
C ASN A 97 -6.14 -4.13 5.04
N LEU A 98 -6.39 -3.27 4.06
CA LEU A 98 -5.67 -3.18 2.80
C LEU A 98 -5.22 -1.75 2.54
N ALA A 99 -4.00 -1.60 2.02
CA ALA A 99 -3.53 -0.35 1.46
C ALA A 99 -3.01 -0.55 0.03
N LEU A 100 -3.45 0.30 -0.90
CA LEU A 100 -2.85 0.44 -2.23
C LEU A 100 -1.70 1.42 -2.09
N VAL A 101 -0.49 0.95 -2.36
CA VAL A 101 0.72 1.76 -2.25
C VAL A 101 1.41 1.84 -3.60
N GLN A 102 1.85 3.04 -3.94
CA GLN A 102 2.65 3.33 -5.11
C GLN A 102 4.10 3.48 -4.67
N TRP A 103 4.97 2.56 -5.05
CA TRP A 103 6.33 2.47 -4.52
C TRP A 103 7.31 3.28 -5.38
N TYR A 104 8.45 3.57 -4.79
CA TYR A 104 9.52 4.31 -5.41
C TYR A 104 10.81 3.55 -5.17
N ASP A 105 11.43 3.09 -6.25
CA ASP A 105 12.75 2.46 -6.22
C ASP A 105 13.84 3.50 -6.47
N PHE A 106 15.08 3.21 -6.11
CA PHE A 106 16.17 4.09 -6.50
C PHE A 106 16.41 4.04 -8.01
N LYS A 107 16.59 5.22 -8.59
CA LYS A 107 16.80 5.37 -10.03
C LYS A 107 18.12 4.75 -10.51
N PHE A 108 19.11 4.70 -9.63
CA PHE A 108 20.46 4.27 -9.96
C PHE A 108 21.06 3.42 -8.86
N GLN A 109 21.73 2.33 -9.25
CA GLN A 109 22.45 1.47 -8.31
C GLN A 109 23.61 2.18 -7.58
N LYS A 110 24.20 3.19 -8.22
CA LYS A 110 25.26 4.05 -7.69
C LYS A 110 24.81 5.50 -7.80
N ASN A 111 25.22 6.35 -6.85
CA ASN A 111 24.85 7.78 -6.79
C ASN A 111 23.34 7.99 -6.66
N SER A 112 22.71 7.17 -5.84
CA SER A 112 21.27 7.17 -5.59
C SER A 112 20.80 8.40 -4.79
N TYR A 113 21.73 9.25 -4.38
CA TYR A 113 21.48 10.50 -3.67
C TYR A 113 22.14 11.67 -4.41
N LEU A 114 21.40 12.77 -4.51
CA LEU A 114 21.89 14.06 -5.00
C LEU A 114 21.54 15.13 -3.97
N TYR A 115 22.54 15.85 -3.46
CA TYR A 115 22.36 16.82 -2.37
C TYR A 115 21.63 16.25 -1.14
N ASN A 116 21.98 15.02 -0.74
CA ASN A 116 21.31 14.28 0.35
C ASN A 116 19.83 13.97 0.10
N CYS A 117 19.35 14.05 -1.14
CA CYS A 117 18.00 13.64 -1.53
C CYS A 117 18.03 12.38 -2.39
N SER A 118 17.23 11.39 -2.02
CA SER A 118 17.07 10.13 -2.77
C SER A 118 16.52 10.39 -4.17
N LEU A 119 17.23 9.89 -5.18
CA LEU A 119 16.82 9.93 -6.58
C LEU A 119 15.96 8.71 -6.87
N LEU A 120 14.64 8.92 -6.80
CA LEU A 120 13.68 7.84 -6.92
C LEU A 120 13.06 7.75 -8.31
N LYS A 121 12.76 6.51 -8.72
CA LYS A 121 11.99 6.13 -9.90
C LYS A 121 10.69 5.50 -9.43
N LEU A 122 9.61 5.81 -10.13
CA LEU A 122 8.30 5.25 -9.84
C LEU A 122 8.23 3.76 -10.24
N GLU A 123 7.87 2.90 -9.29
CA GLU A 123 7.51 1.49 -9.49
C GLU A 123 6.15 1.20 -8.84
N ILE A 124 5.48 0.08 -9.17
CA ILE A 124 4.12 -0.15 -8.65
C ILE A 124 3.91 -1.62 -8.27
N ILE A 125 3.75 -1.89 -6.96
CA ILE A 125 3.34 -3.18 -6.37
C ILE A 125 2.49 -2.91 -5.10
N LEU A 126 1.53 -3.78 -4.77
CA LEU A 126 0.74 -3.70 -3.53
C LEU A 126 1.18 -4.72 -2.49
N TYR A 127 1.42 -4.26 -1.25
CA TYR A 127 1.08 -5.00 -0.03
C TYR A 127 1.25 -4.09 1.21
N ILE A 128 0.24 -3.99 2.07
CA ILE A 128 0.43 -3.77 3.52
C ILE A 128 -0.65 -4.62 4.22
N HIS A 129 -0.22 -5.72 4.84
CA HIS A 129 -0.98 -6.42 5.87
C HIS A 129 -0.40 -5.97 7.21
N GLN A 130 -1.27 -5.53 8.13
CA GLN A 130 -0.96 -5.49 9.56
C GLN A 130 -1.61 -6.68 10.24
#